data_AF-A0A857VDF3-F1
#
_entry.id   AF-A0A857VDF3-F1
#
_cell.length_a   1.000
_cell.length_b   1.000
_cell.length_c   1.000
_cell.angle_alpha   90.00
_cell.angle_beta   90.00
_cell.angle_gamma   90.00
#
_symmetry.space_group_name_H-M   'P 1'
#
loop_
_entity.id
_entity.type
_entity.pdbx_description
1 polymer ?
#
loop_
_entity_poly.entity_id
_entity_poly.type
_entity_poly.pdbx_seq_one_letter_code
_entity_poly.pdbx_strand_id
1 'polypeptide(L)'
;MSIESLIHTPEFEGRLPVETERKFMAIFPEKLTDLRKEAEPIEQFYLSHPDELFSLRLRSTLKRDTGKLHYEATLKDNGFRSGDGLRRLEVTTEISPELYEYYRNDETPIIRKLRAEPLPGVVIDFFENDGLVQAELEDNGSWQQFTDQFGNIFMEVTGEIMATSEWQAHYDFRRQHEGREALSIQPELDIDTIVSDILTPTANSPRIIHIAGRSGSGKSTIVKQLRKRLDELNINSITMSTDDYHRGATYLYYRNNHQPWRHWDDPFVYDTETMAVDLQNLINDKEIYHRHMNWQTAEPYIAGTLSPAEVIIVEGIYAKSPDIITDNSLVYEIPTPIATCIGRRILRDLNERPQFCDPSENLLYLLSEAEPAYHAQQQPTNA
;
A
#
# COMPACT_ATOMS: atom_id res chain seq x y z
N MET A 1 -0.18 19.49 -2.24
CA MET A 1 1.14 18.98 -1.78
C MET A 1 1.24 17.56 -2.29
N SER A 2 2.33 17.20 -2.98
CA SER A 2 2.57 15.79 -3.35
C SER A 2 2.87 14.99 -2.08
N ILE A 3 2.55 13.70 -2.07
CA ILE A 3 2.89 12.80 -0.95
C ILE A 3 4.41 12.86 -0.65
N GLU A 4 5.24 13.03 -1.68
CA GLU A 4 6.68 13.28 -1.59
C GLU A 4 7.05 14.50 -0.73
N SER A 5 6.22 15.55 -0.70
CA SER A 5 6.46 16.75 0.11
C SER A 5 6.10 16.60 1.60
N LEU A 6 5.26 15.61 1.95
CA LEU A 6 4.85 15.35 3.33
C LEU A 6 5.89 14.54 4.13
N ILE A 7 6.75 13.78 3.44
CA ILE A 7 7.77 12.91 4.05
C ILE A 7 8.91 13.74 4.69
N HIS A 8 9.06 15.02 4.34
CA HIS A 8 10.26 15.81 4.63
C HIS A 8 10.04 17.08 5.48
N THR A 9 8.90 17.20 6.15
CA THR A 9 8.67 18.30 7.10
C THR A 9 9.17 17.91 8.51
N PRO A 10 9.89 18.80 9.25
CA PRO A 10 10.45 18.50 10.58
C PRO A 10 9.43 17.99 11.61
N GLU A 11 8.18 18.40 11.49
CA GLU A 11 7.07 17.98 12.35
C GLU A 11 6.69 16.50 12.18
N PHE A 12 7.06 15.88 11.04
CA PHE A 12 6.73 14.50 10.67
C PHE A 12 7.93 13.55 10.82
N GLU A 13 9.16 14.03 10.74
CA GLU A 13 10.35 13.21 10.95
C GLU A 13 10.38 12.54 12.33
N GLY A 14 9.73 13.12 13.35
CA GLY A 14 9.63 12.53 14.69
C GLY A 14 8.53 11.48 14.87
N ARG A 15 7.64 11.30 13.89
CA ARG A 15 6.50 10.35 13.95
C ARG A 15 6.67 9.14 13.03
N LEU A 16 7.52 9.24 12.01
CA LEU A 16 7.78 8.16 11.08
C LEU A 16 8.97 7.33 11.56
N PRO A 17 8.86 6.00 11.61
CA PRO A 17 10.01 5.13 11.87
C PRO A 17 10.94 5.21 10.66
N VAL A 18 12.13 5.78 10.87
CA VAL A 18 13.14 5.94 9.84
C VAL A 18 14.37 5.15 10.24
N GLU A 19 14.92 4.37 9.31
CA GLU A 19 16.21 3.70 9.46
C GLU A 19 17.25 4.36 8.54
N THR A 20 18.52 4.31 8.94
CA THR A 20 19.65 4.50 8.03
C THR A 20 20.38 3.19 7.83
N GLU A 21 20.45 2.71 6.59
CA GLU A 21 21.21 1.52 6.25
C GLU A 21 22.44 1.81 5.39
N ARG A 22 23.50 1.02 5.59
CA ARG A 22 24.57 0.85 4.59
C ARG A 22 24.64 -0.60 4.18
N LYS A 23 24.85 -0.84 2.89
CA LYS A 23 24.83 -2.19 2.31
C LYS A 23 26.16 -2.50 1.66
N PHE A 24 26.63 -3.71 1.88
CA PHE A 24 27.90 -4.18 1.36
C PHE A 24 27.79 -5.57 0.77
N MET A 25 28.60 -5.84 -0.24
CA MET A 25 28.76 -7.16 -0.84
C MET A 25 30.11 -7.74 -0.42
N ALA A 26 30.14 -9.00 0.02
CA ALA A 26 31.40 -9.65 0.37
C ALA A 26 32.18 -10.01 -0.91
N ILE A 27 33.43 -9.53 -1.00
CA ILE A 27 34.38 -9.85 -2.08
C ILE A 27 34.99 -11.24 -1.84
N PHE A 28 35.14 -11.62 -0.57
CA PHE A 28 35.72 -12.90 -0.12
C PHE A 28 34.76 -13.63 0.83
N PRO A 29 33.61 -14.13 0.33
CA PRO A 29 32.55 -14.72 1.16
C PRO A 29 33.01 -15.96 1.96
N GLU A 30 34.03 -16.67 1.50
CA GLU A 30 34.59 -17.85 2.16
C GLU A 30 35.11 -17.56 3.58
N LYS A 31 35.49 -16.31 3.87
CA LYS A 31 35.94 -15.87 5.20
C LYS A 31 34.81 -15.74 6.22
N LEU A 32 33.55 -15.76 5.79
CA LEU A 32 32.37 -15.61 6.62
C LEU A 32 31.67 -16.95 6.90
N THR A 33 32.25 -18.06 6.47
CA THR A 33 31.65 -19.40 6.56
C THR A 33 31.32 -19.82 8.00
N ASP A 34 32.09 -19.38 8.99
CA ASP A 34 31.81 -19.70 10.40
C ASP A 34 30.55 -19.00 10.92
N LEU A 35 30.29 -17.76 10.48
CA LEU A 35 29.07 -17.03 10.83
C LEU A 35 27.82 -17.73 10.25
N ARG A 36 27.95 -18.36 9.08
CA ARG A 36 26.88 -19.11 8.44
C ARG A 36 26.38 -20.29 9.30
N LYS A 37 27.24 -20.89 10.14
CA LYS A 37 26.87 -22.06 10.97
C LYS A 37 25.86 -21.71 12.05
N GLU A 38 25.93 -20.50 12.58
CA GLU A 38 25.06 -19.99 13.65
C GLU A 38 23.87 -19.18 13.12
N ALA A 39 23.78 -19.00 11.80
CA ALA A 39 22.76 -18.18 11.16
C ALA A 39 21.34 -18.78 11.24
N GLU A 40 20.33 -17.91 11.36
CA GLU A 40 18.91 -18.25 11.36
C GLU A 40 18.38 -18.32 9.92
N PRO A 41 17.59 -19.35 9.54
CA PRO A 41 17.00 -19.40 8.23
C PRO A 41 15.80 -18.46 8.12
N ILE A 42 15.74 -17.75 7.00
CA ILE A 42 14.73 -16.76 6.65
C ILE A 42 14.15 -17.12 5.28
N GLU A 43 12.82 -17.18 5.20
CA GLU A 43 12.08 -17.08 3.94
C GLU A 43 11.33 -15.75 3.95
N GLN A 44 11.42 -15.00 2.86
CA GLN A 44 10.62 -13.79 2.70
C GLN A 44 10.16 -13.66 1.26
N PHE A 45 8.96 -13.12 1.08
CA PHE A 45 8.38 -12.83 -0.22
C PHE A 45 7.92 -11.38 -0.31
N TYR A 46 7.77 -10.91 -1.54
CA TYR A 46 7.44 -9.52 -1.83
C TYR A 46 6.04 -9.41 -2.45
N LEU A 47 5.36 -8.33 -2.08
CA LEU A 47 4.07 -7.89 -2.62
C LEU A 47 4.21 -6.59 -3.44
N SER A 48 5.43 -6.30 -3.86
CA SER A 48 5.82 -5.13 -4.64
C SER A 48 6.78 -5.51 -5.75
N HIS A 49 6.82 -4.69 -6.80
CA HIS A 49 7.87 -4.70 -7.81
C HIS A 49 9.00 -3.73 -7.44
N PRO A 50 10.29 -4.00 -7.77
CA PRO A 50 11.42 -3.14 -7.41
C PRO A 50 11.35 -1.70 -7.92
N ASP A 51 10.58 -1.45 -8.98
CA ASP A 51 10.38 -0.11 -9.57
C ASP A 51 9.24 0.68 -8.89
N GLU A 52 8.57 0.11 -7.88
CA GLU A 52 7.56 0.82 -7.11
C GLU A 52 8.16 1.87 -6.17
N LEU A 53 7.31 2.76 -5.65
CA LEU A 53 7.69 3.75 -4.65
C LEU A 53 7.90 3.14 -3.26
N PHE A 54 7.30 1.97 -3.03
CA PHE A 54 7.32 1.27 -1.76
C PHE A 54 7.59 -0.22 -1.99
N SER A 55 8.44 -0.79 -1.13
CA SER A 55 8.68 -2.22 -1.02
C SER A 55 7.85 -2.77 0.13
N LEU A 56 7.00 -3.76 -0.14
CA LEU A 56 6.23 -4.49 0.87
C LEU A 56 6.67 -5.95 0.88
N ARG A 57 7.13 -6.44 2.02
CA ARG A 57 7.54 -7.84 2.20
C ARG A 57 6.87 -8.48 3.40
N LEU A 58 6.70 -9.80 3.31
CA LEU A 58 6.39 -10.63 4.45
C LEU A 58 7.55 -11.61 4.66
N ARG A 59 7.90 -11.85 5.92
CA ARG A 59 9.06 -12.67 6.31
C ARG A 59 8.65 -13.69 7.35
N SER A 60 9.18 -14.90 7.21
CA SER A 60 9.24 -15.92 8.25
C SER A 60 10.69 -16.17 8.67
N THR A 61 10.94 -16.21 9.97
CA THR A 61 12.27 -16.45 10.56
C THR A 61 12.18 -17.60 11.55
N LEU A 62 13.00 -18.64 11.40
CA LEU A 62 13.09 -19.71 12.39
C LEU A 62 14.06 -19.31 13.50
N LYS A 63 13.52 -18.99 14.66
CA LYS A 63 14.29 -18.64 15.85
C LYS A 63 14.92 -19.88 16.45
N ARG A 64 16.26 -19.98 16.41
CA ARG A 64 16.99 -21.19 16.81
C ARG A 64 16.88 -21.50 18.31
N ASP A 65 16.80 -20.45 19.12
CA ASP A 65 16.68 -20.54 20.58
C ASP A 65 15.36 -21.18 21.03
N THR A 66 14.27 -20.90 20.32
CA THR A 66 12.92 -21.37 20.65
C THR A 66 12.43 -22.50 19.75
N GLY A 67 13.04 -22.67 18.57
CA GLY A 67 12.58 -23.58 17.53
C GLY A 67 11.26 -23.16 16.87
N LYS A 68 10.83 -21.90 17.07
CA LYS A 68 9.55 -21.39 16.56
C LYS A 68 9.75 -20.46 15.37
N LEU A 69 8.75 -20.41 14.51
CA LEU A 69 8.67 -19.44 13.42
C LEU A 69 8.11 -18.12 13.95
N HIS A 70 8.78 -17.02 13.62
CA HIS A 70 8.33 -15.65 13.81
C HIS A 70 7.97 -15.06 12.45
N TYR A 71 6.84 -14.36 12.35
CA TYR A 71 6.34 -13.79 11.11
C TYR A 71 6.19 -12.28 11.25
N GLU A 72 6.67 -11.55 10.26
CA GLU A 72 6.58 -10.08 10.22
C GLU A 72 6.22 -9.59 8.81
N ALA A 73 5.52 -8.47 8.75
CA ALA A 73 5.37 -7.69 7.52
C ALA A 73 6.14 -6.38 7.67
N THR A 74 6.82 -5.98 6.59
CA THR A 74 7.61 -4.74 6.54
C THR A 74 7.28 -3.96 5.28
N LEU A 75 6.94 -2.68 5.45
CA LEU A 75 6.83 -1.70 4.37
C LEU A 75 8.02 -0.74 4.44
N LYS A 76 8.70 -0.52 3.31
CA LYS A 76 9.76 0.48 3.16
C LYS A 76 9.47 1.41 1.99
N ASP A 77 9.91 2.66 2.07
CA ASP A 77 9.99 3.53 0.88
C ASP A 77 11.38 3.43 0.23
N ASN A 78 11.54 4.07 -0.93
CA ASN A 78 12.82 4.07 -1.65
C ASN A 78 13.94 4.85 -0.93
N GLY A 79 13.59 5.66 0.08
CA GLY A 79 14.51 6.49 0.82
C GLY A 79 15.25 7.53 -0.02
N PHE A 80 16.24 8.16 0.61
CA PHE A 80 17.18 9.06 -0.03
C PHE A 80 18.59 8.82 0.50
N ARG A 81 19.59 9.00 -0.38
CA ARG A 81 21.00 8.90 0.03
C ARG A 81 21.37 10.12 0.87
N SER A 82 21.92 9.87 2.05
CA SER A 82 22.56 10.85 2.92
C SER A 82 24.06 10.57 3.01
N GLY A 83 24.83 11.43 3.66
CA GLY A 83 26.26 11.18 3.90
C GLY A 83 26.54 9.95 4.76
N ASP A 84 25.55 9.51 5.54
CA ASP A 84 25.67 8.42 6.52
C ASP A 84 25.09 7.09 6.03
N GLY A 85 24.41 7.07 4.87
CA GLY A 85 23.84 5.86 4.27
C GLY A 85 22.59 6.13 3.44
N LEU A 86 21.73 5.12 3.29
CA LEU A 86 20.40 5.24 2.72
C LEU A 86 19.39 5.42 3.87
N ARG A 87 18.78 6.61 3.96
CA ARG A 87 17.77 6.92 4.97
C ARG A 87 16.38 6.69 4.38
N ARG A 88 15.55 5.86 5.02
CA ARG A 88 14.23 5.48 4.48
C ARG A 88 13.20 5.19 5.57
N LEU A 89 11.92 5.34 5.22
CA LEU A 89 10.81 4.89 6.05
C LEU A 89 10.89 3.36 6.18
N GLU A 90 10.73 2.83 7.39
CA GLU A 90 10.51 1.40 7.62
C GLU A 90 9.44 1.19 8.69
N VAL A 91 8.33 0.59 8.28
CA VAL A 91 7.26 0.18 9.19
C VAL A 91 7.21 -1.33 9.24
N THR A 92 7.44 -1.91 10.42
CA THR A 92 7.40 -3.36 10.65
C THR A 92 6.34 -3.70 11.69
N THR A 93 5.64 -4.81 11.47
CA THR A 93 4.62 -5.33 12.41
C THR A 93 4.66 -6.86 12.45
N GLU A 94 4.39 -7.44 13.62
CA GLU A 94 4.24 -8.88 13.78
C GLU A 94 2.90 -9.32 13.16
N ILE A 95 2.92 -10.44 12.43
CA ILE A 95 1.73 -10.98 11.76
C ILE A 95 1.48 -12.43 12.18
N SER A 96 0.24 -12.90 12.01
CA SER A 96 -0.07 -14.30 12.27
C SER A 96 0.43 -15.20 11.12
N PRO A 97 0.67 -16.49 11.39
CA PRO A 97 0.98 -17.46 10.33
C PRO A 97 -0.10 -17.54 9.25
N GLU A 98 -1.38 -17.42 9.65
CA GLU A 98 -2.51 -17.43 8.72
C GLU A 98 -2.47 -16.23 7.76
N LEU A 99 -2.08 -15.05 8.27
CA LEU A 99 -1.93 -13.85 7.44
C LEU A 99 -0.74 -13.96 6.48
N TYR A 100 0.37 -14.58 6.94
CA TYR A 100 1.51 -14.88 6.07
C TYR A 100 1.10 -15.80 4.91
N GLU A 101 0.41 -16.89 5.21
CA GLU A 101 -0.07 -17.84 4.19
C GLU A 101 -1.17 -17.25 3.29
N TYR A 102 -1.98 -16.31 3.77
CA TYR A 102 -2.99 -15.62 2.95
C TYR A 102 -2.37 -14.90 1.74
N TYR A 103 -1.22 -14.24 1.94
CA TYR A 103 -0.53 -13.50 0.87
C TYR A 103 0.45 -14.35 0.06
N ARG A 104 0.93 -15.45 0.63
CA ARG A 104 1.92 -16.33 -0.02
C ARG A 104 1.27 -17.13 -1.14
N ASN A 105 1.80 -17.01 -2.36
CA ASN A 105 1.35 -17.79 -3.51
C ASN A 105 2.46 -17.90 -4.58
N ASP A 106 2.20 -18.69 -5.62
CA ASP A 106 3.16 -18.98 -6.70
C ASP A 106 3.52 -17.75 -7.56
N GLU A 107 2.74 -16.67 -7.46
CA GLU A 107 2.97 -15.40 -8.15
C GLU A 107 3.81 -14.41 -7.32
N THR A 108 4.08 -14.72 -6.04
CA THR A 108 4.93 -13.87 -5.19
C THR A 108 6.41 -14.19 -5.35
N PRO A 109 7.28 -13.20 -5.61
CA PRO A 109 8.73 -13.39 -5.62
C PRO A 109 9.25 -13.74 -4.23
N ILE A 110 9.95 -14.87 -4.12
CA ILE A 110 10.46 -15.40 -2.86
C ILE A 110 11.99 -15.35 -2.88
N ILE A 111 12.58 -15.03 -1.73
CA ILE A 111 14.00 -15.20 -1.48
C ILE A 111 14.24 -15.90 -0.14
N ARG A 112 15.22 -16.81 -0.15
CA ARG A 112 15.65 -17.58 1.02
C ARG A 112 17.10 -17.29 1.32
N LYS A 113 17.38 -17.12 2.61
CA LYS A 113 18.72 -16.80 3.09
C LYS A 113 18.93 -17.30 4.52
N LEU A 114 20.19 -17.41 4.90
CA LEU A 114 20.58 -17.53 6.30
C LEU A 114 21.06 -16.17 6.79
N ARG A 115 20.59 -15.71 7.94
CA ARG A 115 20.98 -14.43 8.54
C ARG A 115 21.76 -14.64 9.83
N ALA A 116 22.95 -14.05 9.91
CA ALA A 116 23.74 -13.97 11.13
C ALA A 116 23.84 -12.52 11.59
N GLU A 117 23.86 -12.30 12.90
CA GLU A 117 24.10 -10.98 13.50
C GLU A 117 25.31 -11.09 14.44
N PRO A 118 26.55 -11.06 13.91
CA PRO A 118 27.77 -11.24 14.70
C PRO A 118 28.02 -10.12 15.71
N LEU A 119 27.53 -8.91 15.44
CA LEU A 119 27.64 -7.73 16.29
C LEU A 119 26.33 -6.93 16.18
N PRO A 120 25.94 -6.18 17.23
CA PRO A 120 24.74 -5.35 17.19
C PRO A 120 24.72 -4.43 15.97
N GLY A 121 23.64 -4.51 15.19
CA GLY A 121 23.41 -3.69 13.99
C GLY A 121 24.29 -4.08 12.79
N VAL A 122 25.00 -5.21 12.84
CA VAL A 122 25.74 -5.77 11.70
C VAL A 122 25.10 -7.10 11.32
N VAL A 123 24.38 -7.08 10.21
CA VAL A 123 23.63 -8.21 9.69
C VAL A 123 24.36 -8.81 8.50
N ILE A 124 24.55 -10.13 8.48
CA ILE A 124 25.17 -10.87 7.37
C ILE A 124 24.16 -11.85 6.80
N ASP A 125 23.82 -11.65 5.54
CA ASP A 125 22.91 -12.52 4.78
C ASP A 125 23.69 -13.42 3.83
N PHE A 126 23.44 -14.73 3.93
CA PHE A 126 23.93 -15.76 3.03
C PHE A 126 22.75 -16.25 2.17
N PHE A 127 22.68 -15.78 0.93
CA PHE A 127 21.59 -16.13 0.02
C PHE A 127 21.75 -17.58 -0.47
N GLU A 128 20.62 -18.30 -0.58
CA GLU A 128 20.64 -19.66 -1.15
C GLU A 128 21.04 -19.64 -2.63
N ASN A 129 20.64 -18.60 -3.35
CA ASN A 129 20.86 -18.48 -4.79
C ASN A 129 22.21 -17.81 -5.08
N ASP A 130 22.98 -18.46 -5.95
CA ASP A 130 24.28 -18.01 -6.47
C ASP A 130 25.41 -17.79 -5.42
N GLY A 131 25.18 -18.13 -4.14
CA GLY A 131 26.19 -18.06 -3.08
C GLY A 131 26.56 -16.64 -2.65
N LEU A 132 25.71 -15.66 -2.99
CA LEU A 132 25.92 -14.26 -2.64
C LEU A 132 25.92 -14.07 -1.11
N VAL A 133 26.86 -13.27 -0.62
CA VAL A 133 26.92 -12.87 0.79
C VAL A 133 26.91 -11.35 0.87
N GLN A 134 25.96 -10.80 1.62
CA GLN A 134 25.81 -9.37 1.84
C GLN A 134 25.91 -9.04 3.32
N ALA A 135 26.43 -7.85 3.61
CA ALA A 135 26.37 -7.25 4.93
C ALA A 135 25.45 -6.03 4.88
N GLU A 136 24.58 -5.90 5.87
CA GLU A 136 23.75 -4.73 6.14
C GLU A 136 24.22 -4.14 7.48
N LEU A 137 24.42 -2.83 7.49
CA LEU A 137 24.76 -2.06 8.68
C LEU A 137 23.57 -1.15 8.98
N GLU A 138 22.93 -1.38 10.13
CA GLU A 138 21.81 -0.59 10.64
C GLU A 138 22.32 0.53 11.56
N ASP A 139 21.43 1.44 11.98
CA ASP A 139 21.77 2.60 12.80
C ASP A 139 22.66 2.25 14.01
N ASN A 140 23.76 2.98 14.18
CA ASN A 140 24.76 2.78 15.24
C ASN A 140 25.50 1.41 15.21
N GLY A 141 25.47 0.69 14.09
CA GLY A 141 26.14 -0.60 13.99
C GLY A 141 27.66 -0.53 14.15
N SER A 142 28.24 -1.60 14.72
CA SER A 142 29.67 -1.67 15.08
C SER A 142 30.59 -2.01 13.89
N TRP A 143 30.49 -1.25 12.78
CA TRP A 143 31.17 -1.58 11.52
C TRP A 143 32.69 -1.63 11.64
N GLN A 144 33.32 -0.67 12.33
CA GLN A 144 34.78 -0.66 12.48
C GLN A 144 35.25 -1.94 13.18
N GLN A 145 34.61 -2.30 14.29
CA GLN A 145 34.91 -3.52 15.03
C GLN A 145 34.73 -4.77 14.17
N PHE A 146 33.67 -4.80 13.36
CA PHE A 146 33.45 -5.90 12.42
C PHE A 146 34.58 -6.02 11.40
N THR A 147 34.97 -4.90 10.77
CA THR A 147 36.06 -4.89 9.78
C THR A 147 37.43 -5.16 10.39
N ASP A 148 37.66 -4.81 11.65
CA ASP A 148 38.91 -5.15 12.36
C ASP A 148 39.02 -6.66 12.59
N GLN A 149 37.89 -7.34 12.82
CA GLN A 149 37.84 -8.79 13.05
C GLN A 149 37.91 -9.61 11.75
N PHE A 150 37.17 -9.22 10.71
CA PHE A 150 37.01 -10.01 9.47
C PHE A 150 37.83 -9.46 8.28
N GLY A 151 38.44 -8.30 8.46
CA GLY A 151 39.17 -7.56 7.44
C GLY A 151 38.26 -6.72 6.54
N ASN A 152 38.89 -5.86 5.73
CA ASN A 152 38.18 -5.08 4.72
C ASN A 152 37.95 -5.92 3.45
N ILE A 153 36.96 -6.82 3.51
CA ILE A 153 36.62 -7.77 2.45
C ILE A 153 35.27 -7.44 1.79
N PHE A 154 34.82 -6.20 1.92
CA PHE A 154 33.49 -5.76 1.53
C PHE A 154 33.57 -4.63 0.52
N MET A 155 32.63 -4.63 -0.43
CA MET A 155 32.41 -3.54 -1.36
C MET A 155 31.08 -2.88 -1.02
N GLU A 156 31.08 -1.57 -0.79
CA GLU A 156 29.85 -0.83 -0.53
C GLU A 156 28.98 -0.74 -1.78
N VAL A 157 27.70 -1.08 -1.62
CA VAL A 157 26.66 -1.10 -2.66
C VAL A 157 25.37 -0.42 -2.13
N THR A 158 25.52 0.48 -1.18
CA THR A 158 24.42 1.23 -0.55
C THR A 158 23.58 1.95 -1.60
N GLY A 159 22.27 1.68 -1.61
CA GLY A 159 21.32 2.27 -2.55
C GLY A 159 21.43 1.76 -3.99
N GLU A 160 22.13 0.65 -4.25
CA GLU A 160 22.11 -0.03 -5.54
C GLU A 160 20.93 -1.00 -5.61
N ILE A 161 20.01 -0.81 -6.55
CA ILE A 161 18.78 -1.62 -6.65
C ILE A 161 19.08 -3.11 -6.82
N MET A 162 20.12 -3.45 -7.60
CA MET A 162 20.56 -4.82 -7.86
C MET A 162 21.08 -5.52 -6.60
N ALA A 163 21.44 -4.76 -5.57
CA ALA A 163 21.91 -5.29 -4.30
C ALA A 163 20.76 -5.51 -3.31
N THR A 164 19.51 -5.14 -3.62
CA THR A 164 18.39 -5.37 -2.70
C THR A 164 17.95 -6.83 -2.69
N SER A 165 17.45 -7.30 -1.55
CA SER A 165 16.85 -8.64 -1.46
C SER A 165 15.59 -8.76 -2.33
N GLU A 166 14.89 -7.65 -2.61
CA GLU A 166 13.70 -7.62 -3.47
C GLU A 166 14.07 -7.87 -4.91
N TRP A 167 15.07 -7.14 -5.42
CA TRP A 167 15.53 -7.33 -6.79
C TRP A 167 16.01 -8.76 -7.02
N GLN A 168 16.73 -9.34 -6.05
CA GLN A 168 17.16 -10.74 -6.10
C GLN A 168 15.96 -11.71 -6.13
N ALA A 169 14.93 -11.49 -5.30
CA ALA A 169 13.71 -12.30 -5.33
C ALA A 169 13.03 -12.27 -6.70
N HIS A 170 12.91 -11.09 -7.31
CA HIS A 170 12.38 -10.94 -8.67
C HIS A 170 13.28 -11.57 -9.74
N TYR A 171 14.59 -11.47 -9.58
CA TYR A 171 15.55 -12.10 -10.49
C TYR A 171 15.41 -13.63 -10.47
N ASP A 172 15.28 -14.21 -9.28
CA ASP A 172 15.05 -15.64 -9.12
C ASP A 172 13.69 -16.06 -9.66
N PHE A 173 12.65 -15.26 -9.43
CA PHE A 173 11.33 -15.47 -10.02
C PHE A 173 11.39 -15.56 -11.54
N ARG A 174 12.03 -14.58 -12.20
CA ARG A 174 12.23 -14.57 -13.66
C ARG A 174 12.95 -15.83 -14.14
N ARG A 175 14.00 -16.27 -13.44
CA ARG A 175 14.75 -17.51 -13.77
C ARG A 175 13.87 -18.75 -13.70
N GLN A 176 12.92 -18.79 -12.77
CA GLN A 176 12.03 -19.93 -12.53
C GLN A 176 10.78 -19.91 -13.42
N HIS A 177 10.41 -18.74 -13.99
CA HIS A 177 9.17 -18.54 -14.75
C HIS A 177 9.42 -18.08 -16.19
N GLU A 178 10.41 -18.66 -16.87
CA GLU A 178 10.67 -18.43 -18.31
C GLU A 178 10.87 -16.94 -18.67
N GLY A 179 11.40 -16.14 -17.75
CA GLY A 179 11.64 -14.71 -17.93
C GLY A 179 10.44 -13.81 -17.66
N ARG A 180 9.31 -14.36 -17.20
CA ARG A 180 8.14 -13.57 -16.80
C ARG A 180 8.44 -12.72 -15.56
N GLU A 181 7.97 -11.48 -15.58
CA GLU A 181 8.05 -10.56 -14.46
C GLU A 181 6.88 -10.74 -13.50
N ALA A 182 7.15 -10.85 -12.20
CA ALA A 182 6.11 -10.88 -11.19
C ALA A 182 5.62 -9.46 -10.87
N LEU A 183 4.36 -9.32 -10.48
CA LEU A 183 3.80 -8.06 -9.98
C LEU A 183 4.03 -6.86 -10.93
N SER A 184 3.98 -7.10 -12.24
CA SER A 184 4.22 -6.08 -13.26
C SER A 184 3.32 -4.86 -13.06
N ILE A 185 3.93 -3.67 -12.98
CA ILE A 185 3.23 -2.40 -12.82
C ILE A 185 2.37 -2.13 -14.06
N GLN A 186 1.08 -1.92 -13.84
CA GLN A 186 0.14 -1.61 -14.92
C GLN A 186 0.19 -0.12 -15.26
N PRO A 187 -0.03 0.26 -16.54
CA PRO A 187 -0.10 1.65 -16.92
C PRO A 187 -1.24 2.37 -16.20
N GLU A 188 -1.04 3.66 -15.90
CA GLU A 188 -2.10 4.51 -15.35
C GLU A 188 -3.27 4.66 -16.34
N LEU A 189 -4.46 4.96 -15.81
CA LEU A 189 -5.63 5.24 -16.64
C LEU A 189 -5.41 6.52 -17.45
N ASP A 190 -5.68 6.44 -18.75
CA ASP A 190 -5.65 7.60 -19.63
C ASP A 190 -6.96 8.39 -19.53
N ILE A 191 -6.85 9.65 -19.10
CA ILE A 191 -7.99 10.56 -18.94
C ILE A 191 -8.70 10.81 -20.28
N ASP A 192 -7.96 10.91 -21.38
CA ASP A 192 -8.56 11.21 -22.69
C ASP A 192 -9.40 10.02 -23.19
N THR A 193 -8.98 8.78 -22.88
CA THR A 193 -9.79 7.58 -23.12
C THR A 193 -11.11 7.63 -22.34
N ILE A 194 -11.06 7.96 -21.04
CA ILE A 194 -12.29 8.08 -20.22
C ILE A 194 -13.22 9.16 -20.80
N VAL A 195 -12.67 10.32 -21.19
CA VAL A 195 -13.45 11.40 -21.79
C VAL A 195 -14.09 10.97 -23.12
N SER A 196 -13.36 10.24 -23.96
CA SER A 196 -13.91 9.70 -25.21
C SER A 196 -15.12 8.78 -24.96
N ASP A 197 -15.04 7.92 -23.95
CA ASP A 197 -16.14 7.03 -23.58
C ASP A 197 -17.35 7.82 -23.02
N ILE A 198 -17.10 8.86 -22.23
CA ILE A 198 -18.16 9.78 -21.76
C ILE A 198 -18.91 10.42 -22.93
N LEU A 199 -18.17 10.91 -23.94
CA LEU A 199 -18.71 11.60 -25.11
C LEU A 199 -19.42 10.67 -26.11
N THR A 200 -19.26 9.35 -25.98
CA THR A 200 -19.93 8.38 -26.85
C THR A 200 -21.45 8.48 -26.67
N PRO A 201 -22.23 8.75 -27.73
CA PRO A 201 -23.67 9.00 -27.61
C PRO A 201 -24.44 7.84 -27.00
N THR A 202 -25.26 8.12 -25.98
CA THR A 202 -26.17 7.15 -25.36
C THR A 202 -27.54 7.76 -25.11
N ALA A 203 -28.56 6.91 -24.99
CA ALA A 203 -29.94 7.36 -24.77
C ALA A 203 -30.20 7.93 -23.35
N ASN A 204 -29.31 7.66 -22.40
CA ASN A 204 -29.48 8.01 -21.00
C ASN A 204 -28.50 9.14 -20.60
N SER A 205 -29.06 10.21 -20.03
CA SER A 205 -28.37 11.32 -19.38
C SER A 205 -28.93 11.42 -17.96
N PRO A 206 -28.11 11.66 -16.93
CA PRO A 206 -26.67 11.96 -16.97
C PRO A 206 -25.78 10.73 -17.23
N ARG A 207 -24.52 10.95 -17.63
CA ARG A 207 -23.51 9.88 -17.76
C ARG A 207 -22.94 9.56 -16.37
N ILE A 208 -22.89 8.29 -16.01
CA ILE A 208 -22.44 7.83 -14.67
C ILE A 208 -21.13 7.07 -14.82
N ILE A 209 -20.08 7.56 -14.14
CA ILE A 209 -18.72 7.06 -14.27
C ILE A 209 -18.26 6.64 -12.88
N HIS A 210 -17.89 5.38 -12.72
CA HIS A 210 -17.38 4.83 -11.48
C HIS A 210 -15.86 4.71 -11.56
N ILE A 211 -15.14 5.38 -10.66
CA ILE A 211 -13.69 5.29 -10.50
C ILE A 211 -13.41 4.53 -9.20
N ALA A 212 -13.12 3.23 -9.34
CA ALA A 212 -12.85 2.32 -8.22
C ALA A 212 -11.35 2.10 -8.01
N GLY A 213 -11.00 1.58 -6.83
CA GLY A 213 -9.62 1.25 -6.50
C GLY A 213 -9.37 1.23 -5.01
N ARG A 214 -8.28 0.58 -4.60
CA ARG A 214 -7.79 0.55 -3.21
C ARG A 214 -7.69 1.94 -2.59
N SER A 215 -7.79 2.02 -1.28
CA SER A 215 -7.42 3.25 -0.57
C SER A 215 -5.93 3.54 -0.81
N GLY A 216 -5.57 4.79 -1.12
CA GLY A 216 -4.21 5.15 -1.53
C GLY A 216 -3.88 4.93 -3.03
N SER A 217 -4.81 4.41 -3.84
CA SER A 217 -4.54 4.14 -5.26
C SER A 217 -4.37 5.38 -6.14
N GLY A 218 -4.90 6.54 -5.74
CA GLY A 218 -4.84 7.78 -6.53
C GLY A 218 -6.16 8.21 -7.17
N LYS A 219 -7.31 7.64 -6.77
CA LYS A 219 -8.66 7.98 -7.28
C LYS A 219 -8.93 9.47 -7.35
N SER A 220 -8.77 10.18 -6.23
CA SER A 220 -9.07 11.62 -6.17
C SER A 220 -8.19 12.44 -7.14
N THR A 221 -6.98 11.98 -7.47
CA THR A 221 -6.13 12.60 -8.49
C THR A 221 -6.71 12.41 -9.89
N ILE A 222 -7.08 11.19 -10.26
CA ILE A 222 -7.73 10.87 -11.54
C ILE A 222 -9.06 11.63 -11.68
N VAL A 223 -9.90 11.63 -10.64
CA VAL A 223 -11.17 12.36 -10.62
C VAL A 223 -10.94 13.87 -10.82
N LYS A 224 -9.95 14.45 -10.14
CA LYS A 224 -9.61 15.87 -10.31
C LYS A 224 -9.15 16.20 -11.74
N GLN A 225 -8.32 15.34 -12.34
CA GLN A 225 -7.87 15.52 -13.72
C GLN A 225 -9.02 15.37 -14.71
N LEU A 226 -9.87 14.36 -14.53
CA LEU A 226 -11.05 14.13 -15.37
C LEU A 226 -12.01 15.32 -15.31
N ARG A 227 -12.34 15.82 -14.12
CA ARG A 227 -13.21 17.00 -13.97
C ARG A 227 -12.64 18.22 -14.65
N LYS A 228 -11.34 18.49 -14.45
CA LYS A 228 -10.66 19.58 -15.14
C LYS A 228 -10.80 19.45 -16.66
N ARG A 229 -10.64 18.23 -17.20
CA ARG A 229 -10.76 17.97 -18.64
C ARG A 229 -12.18 18.15 -19.16
N LEU A 230 -13.20 17.72 -18.39
CA LEU A 230 -14.61 17.95 -18.72
C LEU A 230 -14.98 19.44 -18.66
N ASP A 231 -14.47 20.18 -17.68
CA ASP A 231 -14.66 21.63 -17.56
C ASP A 231 -14.06 22.38 -18.77
N GLU A 232 -12.88 21.96 -19.27
CA GLU A 232 -12.28 22.49 -20.50
C GLU A 232 -13.15 22.27 -21.75
N LEU A 233 -14.01 21.26 -21.72
CA LEU A 233 -14.99 20.96 -22.76
C LEU A 233 -16.36 21.59 -22.50
N ASN A 234 -16.51 22.38 -21.43
CA ASN A 234 -17.76 22.97 -20.95
C ASN A 234 -18.83 21.93 -20.59
N ILE A 235 -18.42 20.77 -20.09
CA ILE A 235 -19.33 19.71 -19.62
C ILE A 235 -19.40 19.77 -18.11
N ASN A 236 -20.58 20.05 -17.56
CA ASN A 236 -20.76 20.13 -16.12
C ASN A 236 -20.61 18.75 -15.47
N SER A 237 -19.77 18.66 -14.43
CA SER A 237 -19.49 17.41 -13.73
C SER A 237 -19.48 17.55 -12.21
N ILE A 238 -20.05 16.56 -11.53
CA ILE A 238 -20.04 16.43 -10.07
C ILE A 238 -19.35 15.13 -9.63
N THR A 239 -18.91 15.10 -8.38
CA THR A 239 -18.35 13.90 -7.75
C THR A 239 -19.18 13.49 -6.55
N MET A 240 -19.42 12.19 -6.41
CA MET A 240 -19.93 11.57 -5.20
C MET A 240 -18.89 10.55 -4.72
N SER A 241 -18.34 10.73 -3.52
CA SER A 241 -17.40 9.78 -2.94
C SER A 241 -18.11 8.82 -2.01
N THR A 242 -17.86 7.51 -2.09
CA THR A 242 -18.41 6.55 -1.12
C THR A 242 -17.93 6.86 0.29
N ASP A 243 -16.75 7.47 0.42
CA ASP A 243 -16.15 7.91 1.67
C ASP A 243 -17.05 8.95 2.40
N ASP A 244 -17.79 9.77 1.66
CA ASP A 244 -18.73 10.77 2.22
C ASP A 244 -20.03 10.14 2.75
N TYR A 245 -20.27 8.86 2.41
CA TYR A 245 -21.39 8.06 2.90
C TYR A 245 -20.99 7.14 4.06
N HIS A 246 -19.84 7.38 4.68
CA HIS A 246 -19.42 6.65 5.87
C HIS A 246 -20.30 7.02 7.08
N ARG A 247 -20.77 6.01 7.82
CA ARG A 247 -21.79 6.15 8.89
C ARG A 247 -21.34 6.94 10.13
N GLY A 248 -20.03 7.00 10.37
CA GLY A 248 -19.40 7.82 11.41
C GLY A 248 -19.12 7.06 12.69
N ALA A 249 -18.13 7.52 13.46
CA ALA A 249 -17.62 6.84 14.65
C ALA A 249 -18.71 6.68 15.72
N THR A 250 -19.52 7.71 15.94
CA THR A 250 -20.61 7.69 16.92
C THR A 250 -21.65 6.63 16.56
N TYR A 251 -22.09 6.58 15.30
CA TYR A 251 -23.04 5.57 14.84
C TYR A 251 -22.48 4.16 15.06
N LEU A 252 -21.23 3.93 14.64
CA LEU A 252 -20.58 2.63 14.74
C LEU A 252 -20.37 2.20 16.20
N TYR A 253 -20.06 3.12 17.10
CA TYR A 253 -19.95 2.85 18.54
C TYR A 253 -21.27 2.33 19.13
N TYR A 254 -22.39 2.99 18.86
CA TYR A 254 -23.70 2.53 19.34
C TYR A 254 -24.12 1.21 18.68
N ARG A 255 -23.82 1.04 17.38
CA ARG A 255 -24.09 -0.20 16.67
C ARG A 255 -23.28 -1.39 17.21
N ASN A 256 -22.07 -1.12 17.70
CA ASN A 256 -21.15 -2.11 18.27
C ASN A 256 -21.27 -2.22 19.80
N ASN A 257 -22.49 -2.09 20.35
CA ASN A 257 -22.77 -2.24 21.78
C ASN A 257 -21.87 -1.37 22.67
N HIS A 258 -21.64 -0.12 22.28
CA HIS A 258 -20.81 0.83 23.02
C HIS A 258 -19.34 0.39 23.14
N GLN A 259 -18.81 -0.30 22.13
CA GLN A 259 -17.39 -0.62 22.01
C GLN A 259 -16.75 0.12 20.83
N PRO A 260 -15.46 0.51 20.90
CA PRO A 260 -14.75 1.12 19.79
C PRO A 260 -14.85 0.26 18.52
N TRP A 261 -15.18 0.89 17.39
CA TRP A 261 -15.18 0.23 16.09
C TRP A 261 -13.74 -0.02 15.62
N ARG A 262 -13.49 -1.20 15.04
CA ARG A 262 -12.16 -1.60 14.57
C ARG A 262 -12.09 -1.96 13.09
N HIS A 263 -13.24 -2.14 12.42
CA HIS A 263 -13.32 -2.62 11.04
C HIS A 263 -13.70 -1.49 10.08
N TRP A 264 -12.90 -0.42 10.00
CA TRP A 264 -13.24 0.83 9.30
C TRP A 264 -13.44 0.71 7.78
N ASP A 265 -12.88 -0.33 7.15
CA ASP A 265 -13.05 -0.64 5.73
C ASP A 265 -14.16 -1.68 5.48
N ASP A 266 -14.88 -2.15 6.51
CA ASP A 266 -16.00 -3.09 6.36
C ASP A 266 -17.14 -2.47 5.52
N PRO A 267 -17.83 -3.22 4.64
CA PRO A 267 -18.91 -2.68 3.80
C PRO A 267 -20.02 -2.01 4.62
N PHE A 268 -20.32 -2.50 5.82
CA PHE A 268 -21.30 -1.91 6.73
C PHE A 268 -20.89 -0.50 7.19
N VAL A 269 -19.65 -0.08 7.02
CA VAL A 269 -19.27 1.29 7.37
C VAL A 269 -19.80 2.30 6.35
N TYR A 270 -20.08 1.87 5.12
CA TYR A 270 -20.43 2.73 3.98
C TYR A 270 -21.91 2.57 3.62
N ASP A 271 -22.69 3.65 3.76
CA ASP A 271 -24.13 3.67 3.50
C ASP A 271 -24.45 3.81 2.00
N THR A 272 -24.09 2.78 1.23
CA THR A 272 -24.28 2.78 -0.23
C THR A 272 -25.76 2.73 -0.65
N GLU A 273 -26.66 2.26 0.22
CA GLU A 273 -28.11 2.37 0.01
C GLU A 273 -28.58 3.84 -0.01
N THR A 274 -28.15 4.66 0.97
CA THR A 274 -28.45 6.09 0.98
C THR A 274 -27.81 6.80 -0.22
N MET A 275 -26.60 6.39 -0.59
CA MET A 275 -25.93 6.89 -1.79
C MET A 275 -26.71 6.58 -3.08
N ALA A 276 -27.29 5.38 -3.18
CA ALA A 276 -28.11 4.99 -4.32
C ALA A 276 -29.35 5.89 -4.45
N VAL A 277 -30.01 6.21 -3.34
CA VAL A 277 -31.15 7.14 -3.33
C VAL A 277 -30.73 8.54 -3.79
N ASP A 278 -29.61 9.04 -3.28
CA ASP A 278 -29.08 10.37 -3.65
C ASP A 278 -28.65 10.40 -5.14
N LEU A 279 -28.01 9.34 -5.63
CA LEU A 279 -27.64 9.19 -7.04
C LEU A 279 -28.89 9.18 -7.94
N GLN A 280 -29.93 8.44 -7.57
CA GLN A 280 -31.20 8.42 -8.30
C GLN A 280 -31.90 9.79 -8.30
N ASN A 281 -31.81 10.55 -7.21
CA ASN A 281 -32.33 11.91 -7.19
C ASN A 281 -31.61 12.81 -8.21
N LEU A 282 -30.27 12.76 -8.24
CA LEU A 282 -29.48 13.51 -9.22
C LEU A 282 -29.76 13.11 -10.67
N ILE A 283 -29.93 11.82 -10.94
CA ILE A 283 -30.34 11.30 -12.27
C ILE A 283 -31.70 11.86 -12.69
N ASN A 284 -32.61 12.06 -11.74
CA ASN A 284 -33.96 12.58 -11.98
C ASN A 284 -34.07 14.11 -11.84
N ASP A 285 -32.96 14.83 -12.05
CA ASP A 285 -32.87 16.29 -11.96
C ASP A 285 -33.32 16.87 -10.60
N LYS A 286 -33.06 16.15 -9.50
CA LYS A 286 -33.32 16.63 -8.13
C LYS A 286 -32.03 16.88 -7.38
N GLU A 287 -31.97 18.04 -6.72
CA GLU A 287 -30.89 18.41 -5.82
C GLU A 287 -30.87 17.52 -4.55
N ILE A 288 -29.67 17.23 -4.05
CA ILE A 288 -29.45 16.46 -2.82
C ILE A 288 -28.68 17.27 -1.78
N TYR A 289 -28.63 16.78 -0.55
CA TYR A 289 -27.68 17.29 0.43
C TYR A 289 -26.26 16.83 0.08
N HIS A 290 -25.31 17.77 0.09
CA HIS A 290 -23.92 17.45 -0.18
C HIS A 290 -23.27 16.93 1.10
N ARG A 291 -23.09 15.62 1.18
CA ARG A 291 -22.47 14.94 2.33
C ARG A 291 -20.96 15.01 2.24
N HIS A 292 -20.31 15.09 3.39
CA HIS A 292 -18.86 15.07 3.54
C HIS A 292 -18.48 14.30 4.79
N MET A 293 -17.32 13.64 4.77
CA MET A 293 -16.73 13.04 5.97
C MET A 293 -15.64 13.94 6.57
N ASN A 294 -15.72 14.23 7.87
CA ASN A 294 -14.61 14.82 8.61
C ASN A 294 -13.74 13.70 9.20
N TRP A 295 -12.56 13.47 8.62
CA TRP A 295 -11.65 12.40 9.04
C TRP A 295 -10.92 12.64 10.37
N GLN A 296 -10.83 13.89 10.83
CA GLN A 296 -10.24 14.19 12.15
C GLN A 296 -11.17 13.80 13.28
N THR A 297 -12.47 14.03 13.11
CA THR A 297 -13.50 13.63 14.09
C THR A 297 -14.13 12.28 13.79
N ALA A 298 -13.89 11.74 12.58
CA ALA A 298 -14.56 10.57 12.01
C ALA A 298 -16.09 10.68 12.02
N GLU A 299 -16.63 11.87 11.70
CA GLU A 299 -18.07 12.13 11.67
C GLU A 299 -18.53 12.75 10.34
N PRO A 300 -19.69 12.32 9.81
CA PRO A 300 -20.26 12.90 8.62
C PRO A 300 -20.88 14.28 8.93
N TYR A 301 -20.90 15.16 7.94
CA TYR A 301 -21.57 16.44 8.00
C TYR A 301 -22.13 16.83 6.62
N ILE A 302 -23.00 17.85 6.59
CA ILE A 302 -23.60 18.37 5.35
C ILE A 302 -22.95 19.71 5.00
N ALA A 303 -22.38 19.81 3.80
CA ALA A 303 -21.74 21.00 3.26
C ALA A 303 -22.60 21.66 2.16
N GLY A 304 -23.86 21.94 2.49
CA GLY A 304 -24.83 22.55 1.56
C GLY A 304 -25.55 21.51 0.69
N THR A 305 -25.74 21.85 -0.58
CA THR A 305 -26.46 21.03 -1.55
C THR A 305 -25.63 20.75 -2.80
N LEU A 306 -25.96 19.66 -3.50
CA LEU A 306 -25.33 19.26 -4.75
C LEU A 306 -26.40 19.17 -5.83
N SER A 307 -26.29 20.01 -6.85
CA SER A 307 -27.23 20.06 -7.96
C SER A 307 -26.90 19.01 -9.04
N PRO A 308 -27.88 18.55 -9.83
CA PRO A 308 -27.68 17.67 -10.97
C PRO A 308 -26.64 18.18 -11.98
N ALA A 309 -25.97 17.28 -12.68
CA ALA A 309 -24.96 17.59 -13.71
C ALA A 309 -24.99 16.60 -14.87
N GLU A 310 -24.37 16.95 -15.99
CA GLU A 310 -24.32 16.11 -17.19
C GLU A 310 -23.51 14.82 -16.97
N VAL A 311 -22.47 14.91 -16.14
CA VAL A 311 -21.61 13.80 -15.75
C VAL A 311 -21.58 13.67 -14.23
N ILE A 312 -21.91 12.48 -13.73
CA ILE A 312 -21.80 12.12 -12.31
C ILE A 312 -20.65 11.13 -12.15
N ILE A 313 -19.62 11.54 -11.42
CA ILE A 313 -18.46 10.70 -11.13
C ILE A 313 -18.63 10.11 -9.73
N VAL A 314 -18.81 8.80 -9.65
CA VAL A 314 -18.82 8.03 -8.41
C VAL A 314 -17.40 7.52 -8.14
N GLU A 315 -16.84 7.79 -6.98
CA GLU A 315 -15.49 7.33 -6.64
C GLU A 315 -15.43 6.77 -5.21
N GLY A 316 -14.40 5.98 -4.92
CA GLY A 316 -14.20 5.40 -3.59
C GLY A 316 -13.88 3.92 -3.62
N ILE A 317 -13.60 3.35 -2.44
CA ILE A 317 -13.26 1.92 -2.33
C ILE A 317 -14.49 1.03 -2.62
N TYR A 318 -15.70 1.51 -2.33
CA TYR A 318 -16.98 0.84 -2.60
C TYR A 318 -17.69 1.39 -3.84
N ALA A 319 -16.98 2.08 -4.74
CA ALA A 319 -17.58 2.67 -5.95
C ALA A 319 -18.24 1.62 -6.85
N LYS A 320 -17.89 0.34 -6.69
CA LYS A 320 -18.49 -0.79 -7.42
C LYS A 320 -19.61 -1.51 -6.65
N SER A 321 -20.14 -0.92 -5.58
CA SER A 321 -21.24 -1.53 -4.83
C SER A 321 -22.44 -1.81 -5.76
N PRO A 322 -23.08 -3.00 -5.65
CA PRO A 322 -24.25 -3.33 -6.45
C PRO A 322 -25.43 -2.37 -6.23
N ASP A 323 -25.47 -1.67 -5.09
CA ASP A 323 -26.53 -0.70 -4.80
C ASP A 323 -26.46 0.54 -5.70
N ILE A 324 -25.26 0.91 -6.17
CA ILE A 324 -25.00 2.17 -6.90
C ILE A 324 -24.60 1.97 -8.36
N ILE A 325 -24.16 0.76 -8.75
CA ILE A 325 -23.91 0.43 -10.16
C ILE A 325 -25.24 0.29 -10.91
N THR A 326 -25.28 0.79 -12.14
CA THR A 326 -26.42 0.63 -13.07
C THR A 326 -25.96 0.09 -14.42
N ASP A 327 -26.88 -0.38 -15.26
CA ASP A 327 -26.57 -0.86 -16.62
C ASP A 327 -25.94 0.21 -17.53
N ASN A 328 -26.04 1.49 -17.16
CA ASN A 328 -25.47 2.62 -17.91
C ASN A 328 -24.13 3.11 -17.36
N SER A 329 -23.60 2.47 -16.31
CA SER A 329 -22.38 2.89 -15.64
C SER A 329 -21.14 2.53 -16.46
N LEU A 330 -20.26 3.51 -16.70
CA LEU A 330 -18.88 3.26 -17.14
C LEU A 330 -18.03 3.00 -15.89
N VAL A 331 -17.28 1.91 -15.85
CA VAL A 331 -16.50 1.52 -14.65
C VAL A 331 -15.03 1.43 -15.01
N TYR A 332 -14.20 2.18 -14.27
CA TYR A 332 -12.75 2.12 -14.35
C TYR A 332 -12.17 1.78 -12.98
N GLU A 333 -11.19 0.89 -12.97
CA GLU A 333 -10.49 0.49 -11.75
C GLU A 333 -9.04 0.94 -11.85
N ILE A 334 -8.55 1.64 -10.82
CA ILE A 334 -7.19 2.15 -10.81
C ILE A 334 -6.23 1.01 -10.46
N PRO A 335 -5.30 0.64 -11.35
CA PRO A 335 -4.50 -0.57 -11.20
C PRO A 335 -3.22 -0.33 -10.38
N THR A 336 -3.28 0.57 -9.39
CA THR A 336 -2.13 0.88 -8.53
C THR A 336 -1.78 -0.34 -7.67
N PRO A 337 -0.52 -0.78 -7.65
CA PRO A 337 -0.09 -1.92 -6.84
C PRO A 337 -0.33 -1.74 -5.33
N ILE A 338 -0.44 -2.85 -4.62
CA ILE A 338 -0.79 -2.90 -3.20
C ILE A 338 0.21 -2.16 -2.31
N ALA A 339 1.53 -2.38 -2.50
CA ALA A 339 2.56 -1.74 -1.67
C ALA A 339 2.51 -0.22 -1.79
N THR A 340 2.38 0.28 -3.02
CA THR A 340 2.18 1.71 -3.28
C THR A 340 0.90 2.25 -2.64
N CYS A 341 -0.21 1.51 -2.68
CA CYS A 341 -1.46 1.90 -2.03
C CYS A 341 -1.32 1.98 -0.50
N ILE A 342 -0.74 0.95 0.13
CA ILE A 342 -0.51 0.87 1.58
C ILE A 342 0.42 1.98 2.04
N GLY A 343 1.54 2.22 1.36
CA GLY A 343 2.49 3.27 1.74
C GLY A 343 1.89 4.67 1.66
N ARG A 344 1.19 4.98 0.56
CA ARG A 344 0.46 6.25 0.43
C ARG A 344 -0.61 6.41 1.51
N ARG A 345 -1.31 5.32 1.86
CA ARG A 345 -2.34 5.32 2.89
C ARG A 345 -1.77 5.54 4.30
N ILE A 346 -0.70 4.85 4.67
CA ILE A 346 -0.03 5.06 5.97
C ILE A 346 0.38 6.53 6.11
N LEU A 347 1.06 7.09 5.10
CA LEU A 347 1.50 8.50 5.14
C LEU A 347 0.34 9.48 5.30
N ARG A 348 -0.79 9.25 4.61
CA ARG A 348 -2.01 10.06 4.77
C ARG A 348 -2.63 9.88 6.15
N ASP A 349 -2.80 8.64 6.58
CA ASP A 349 -3.55 8.30 7.79
C ASP A 349 -2.81 8.82 9.05
N LEU A 350 -1.48 8.80 9.07
CA LEU A 350 -0.66 9.38 10.13
C LEU A 350 -0.85 10.90 10.31
N ASN A 351 -1.26 11.59 9.25
CA ASN A 351 -1.57 13.02 9.27
C ASN A 351 -3.04 13.29 9.60
N GLU A 352 -3.95 12.56 8.95
CA GLU A 352 -5.36 12.94 8.85
C GLU A 352 -6.29 12.12 9.76
N ARG A 353 -5.85 10.96 10.24
CA ARG A 353 -6.70 9.97 10.91
C ARG A 353 -6.11 9.55 12.27
N PRO A 354 -6.51 10.21 13.38
CA PRO A 354 -5.96 9.94 14.71
C PRO A 354 -6.02 8.48 15.16
N GLN A 355 -7.01 7.71 14.68
CA GLN A 355 -7.20 6.29 14.98
C GLN A 355 -6.18 5.36 14.29
N PHE A 356 -5.39 5.88 13.34
CA PHE A 356 -4.37 5.15 12.58
C PHE A 356 -2.98 5.80 12.74
N CYS A 357 -2.74 6.42 13.90
CA CYS A 357 -1.53 7.19 14.16
C CYS A 357 -0.31 6.33 14.55
N ASP A 358 -0.51 5.06 14.90
CA ASP A 358 0.58 4.09 15.05
C ASP A 358 0.86 3.41 13.70
N PRO A 359 2.06 3.57 13.11
CA PRO A 359 2.38 2.98 11.81
C PRO A 359 2.30 1.46 11.79
N SER A 360 2.74 0.77 12.83
CA SER A 360 2.80 -0.69 12.88
C SER A 360 1.41 -1.31 13.05
N GLU A 361 0.55 -0.73 13.89
CA GLU A 361 -0.86 -1.11 13.98
C GLU A 361 -1.61 -0.80 12.68
N ASN A 362 -1.31 0.34 12.04
CA ASN A 362 -1.90 0.70 10.75
C ASN A 362 -1.50 -0.29 9.64
N LEU A 363 -0.21 -0.63 9.51
CA LEU A 363 0.24 -1.64 8.55
C LEU A 363 -0.46 -2.99 8.80
N LEU A 364 -0.56 -3.43 10.07
CA LEU A 364 -1.25 -4.67 10.40
C LEU A 364 -2.72 -4.61 9.97
N TYR A 365 -3.43 -3.53 10.34
CA TYR A 365 -4.82 -3.30 9.96
C TYR A 365 -5.02 -3.37 8.43
N LEU A 366 -4.14 -2.72 7.67
CA LEU A 366 -4.24 -2.70 6.21
C LEU A 366 -4.10 -4.09 5.61
N LEU A 367 -3.19 -4.90 6.15
CA LEU A 367 -2.94 -6.25 5.66
C LEU A 367 -4.00 -7.25 6.13
N SER A 368 -4.49 -7.14 7.37
CA SER A 368 -5.40 -8.13 7.96
C SER A 368 -6.88 -7.83 7.73
N GLU A 369 -7.25 -6.56 7.51
CA GLU A 369 -8.66 -6.14 7.41
C GLU A 369 -8.95 -5.43 6.08
N ALA A 370 -8.23 -4.33 5.78
CA ALA A 370 -8.60 -3.46 4.66
C ALA A 370 -8.40 -4.11 3.29
N GLU A 371 -7.25 -4.75 3.06
CA GLU A 371 -6.96 -5.42 1.79
C GLU A 371 -7.84 -6.67 1.58
N PRO A 372 -8.04 -7.56 2.58
CA PRO A 372 -9.02 -8.64 2.46
C PRO A 372 -10.44 -8.14 2.17
N ALA A 373 -10.89 -7.06 2.82
CA ALA A 373 -12.19 -6.46 2.55
C ALA A 373 -12.29 -5.90 1.11
N TYR A 374 -11.22 -5.30 0.59
CA TYR A 374 -11.16 -4.85 -0.81
C TYR A 374 -11.27 -6.04 -1.79
N HIS A 375 -10.50 -7.11 -1.55
CA HIS A 375 -10.56 -8.31 -2.39
C HIS A 375 -11.92 -9.01 -2.36
N ALA A 376 -12.57 -9.05 -1.20
CA ALA A 376 -13.89 -9.66 -1.06
C ALA A 376 -14.95 -8.98 -1.96
N GLN A 377 -14.80 -7.69 -2.26
CA GLN A 377 -15.69 -6.96 -3.18
C GLN A 377 -15.53 -7.38 -4.64
N GLN A 378 -14.39 -7.95 -5.02
CA GLN A 378 -14.11 -8.38 -6.39
C GLN A 378 -14.61 -9.81 -6.68
N GLN A 379 -14.89 -10.59 -5.64
CA GLN A 379 -15.45 -11.92 -5.81
C GLN A 379 -16.93 -11.80 -6.15
N PRO A 380 -17.45 -12.56 -7.14
CA PRO A 380 -18.87 -12.61 -7.37
C PRO A 380 -19.55 -13.09 -6.09
N THR A 381 -20.49 -12.30 -5.57
CA THR A 381 -21.38 -12.74 -4.51
C THR A 381 -22.13 -13.94 -5.05
N ASN A 382 -21.79 -15.14 -4.56
CA ASN A 382 -22.56 -16.34 -4.86
C ASN A 382 -24.01 -16.08 -4.43
N ALA A 383 -24.89 -15.99 -5.43
CA ALA A 383 -26.31 -15.72 -5.27
C ALA A 383 -27.06 -16.89 -4.61
#